data_AF-A0A7X8MY54-F1
#
_entry.id   AF-A0A7X8MY54-F1
#
_cell.length_a   1.000
_cell.length_b   1.000
_cell.length_c   1.000
_cell.angle_alpha   90.00
_cell.angle_beta   90.00
_cell.angle_gamma   90.00
#
_symmetry.space_group_name_H-M   'P 1'
#
loop_
_entity.id
_entity.type
_entity.pdbx_description
1 polymer ?
#
loop_
_entity_poly.entity_id
_entity_poly.type
_entity_poly.pdbx_seq_one_letter_code
_entity_poly.pdbx_strand_id
1 'polypeptide(L)' 'MNINSYLIQLAITIIAIFGGAFTIRVIRTGELLLDQIIGASVGVILLIASLTWRKMNN' A
#
# COMPACT_ATOMS: atom_id res chain seq x y z
N MET A 1 20.84 6.22 1.40
CA MET A 1 19.68 5.32 1.40
C MET A 1 19.29 5.03 -0.04
N ASN A 2 19.00 3.78 -0.38
CA ASN A 2 18.73 3.37 -1.76
C ASN A 2 17.28 3.71 -2.14
N ILE A 3 17.03 4.16 -3.38
CA ILE A 3 15.69 4.58 -3.87
C ILE A 3 14.65 3.49 -3.64
N ASN A 4 15.03 2.22 -3.84
CA ASN A 4 14.18 1.07 -3.59
C ASN A 4 13.62 1.03 -2.16
N SER A 5 14.43 1.35 -1.15
CA SER A 5 13.98 1.38 0.25
C SER A 5 12.92 2.45 0.50
N TYR A 6 13.03 3.61 -0.16
CA TYR A 6 12.00 4.66 -0.09
C TYR A 6 10.70 4.21 -0.75
N LEU A 7 10.76 3.52 -1.89
CA LEU A 7 9.57 2.99 -2.56
C LEU A 7 8.85 1.93 -1.70
N ILE A 8 9.60 1.06 -1.02
CA ILE A 8 9.04 0.11 -0.06
C ILE A 8 8.37 0.83 1.11
N GLN A 9 9.03 1.83 1.72
CA GLN A 9 8.46 2.62 2.82
C GLN A 9 7.20 3.37 2.39
N LEU A 10 7.21 3.97 1.21
CA LEU A 10 6.06 4.65 0.63
C LEU A 10 4.90 3.68 0.42
N ALA A 11 5.16 2.51 -0.17
CA ALA A 11 4.15 1.49 -0.39
C ALA A 11 3.50 1.01 0.92
N ILE A 12 4.31 0.74 1.95
CA ILE A 12 3.81 0.36 3.28
C ILE A 12 2.96 1.49 3.88
N THR A 13 3.40 2.75 3.75
CA THR A 13 2.65 3.91 4.24
C THR A 13 1.30 4.06 3.54
N ILE A 14 1.25 3.91 2.22
CA ILE A 14 0.01 3.94 1.44
C ILE A 14 -0.94 2.83 1.89
N ILE A 15 -0.45 1.60 2.03
CA ILE A 15 -1.25 0.46 2.51
C ILE A 15 -1.79 0.74 3.92
N ALA A 16 -0.97 1.28 4.81
CA ALA A 16 -1.37 1.59 6.17
C ALA A 16 -2.47 2.68 6.22
N ILE A 17 -2.32 3.75 5.44
CA ILE A 17 -3.29 4.84 5.41
C ILE A 17 -4.59 4.39 4.74
N PHE A 18 -4.54 3.90 3.51
CA PHE A 18 -5.75 3.56 2.75
C PHE A 18 -6.37 2.24 3.21
N GLY A 19 -5.57 1.21 3.43
CA GLY A 19 -6.05 -0.08 3.94
C GLY A 19 -6.48 -0.01 5.41
N GLY A 20 -5.79 0.76 6.24
CA GLY A 20 -6.20 1.01 7.62
C GLY A 20 -7.50 1.80 7.70
N ALA A 21 -7.62 2.90 6.94
CA ALA A 21 -8.86 3.68 6.87
C ALA A 21 -10.03 2.83 6.35
N PHE A 22 -9.80 2.02 5.32
CA PHE A 22 -10.77 1.06 4.81
C PHE A 22 -11.24 0.08 5.88
N THR A 23 -10.29 -0.56 6.58
CA THR A 23 -10.61 -1.55 7.62
C THR A 23 -11.44 -0.93 8.75
N ILE A 24 -11.03 0.24 9.25
CA ILE A 24 -11.77 0.95 10.32
C ILE A 24 -13.17 1.30 9.84
N ARG A 25 -13.31 1.80 8.61
CA ARG A 25 -14.58 2.28 8.09
C ARG A 25 -15.54 1.13 7.81
N VAL A 26 -15.09 0.03 7.23
CA VAL A 26 -15.90 -1.19 7.05
C VAL A 26 -16.40 -1.70 8.40
N ILE A 27 -15.54 -1.77 9.42
CA ILE A 27 -15.94 -2.25 10.76
C ILE A 27 -16.96 -1.32 11.42
N ARG A 28 -16.80 0.00 11.29
CA ARG A 28 -17.65 0.97 12.01
C ARG A 28 -18.95 1.32 11.28
N THR A 29 -18.92 1.40 9.96
CA THR A 29 -20.03 1.94 9.15
C THR A 29 -20.61 0.92 8.17
N GLY A 30 -19.90 -0.17 7.89
CA GLY A 30 -20.28 -1.12 6.84
C GLY A 30 -20.14 -0.55 5.41
N GLU A 31 -19.67 0.69 5.27
CA GLU A 31 -19.50 1.33 3.97
C GLU A 31 -18.19 0.89 3.30
N LEU A 32 -18.31 0.42 2.06
CA LEU A 32 -17.18 0.11 1.19
C LEU A 32 -16.87 1.30 0.29
N LEU A 33 -15.70 1.90 0.50
CA LEU A 33 -15.23 3.04 -0.27
C LEU A 33 -14.26 2.59 -1.34
N LEU A 34 -14.71 2.72 -2.58
CA LEU A 34 -13.92 2.34 -3.73
C LEU A 34 -12.61 3.13 -3.82
N ASP A 35 -12.59 4.40 -3.39
CA ASP A 35 -11.37 5.22 -3.35
C ASP A 35 -10.32 4.63 -2.40
N GLN A 36 -10.74 4.11 -1.24
CA GLN A 36 -9.83 3.49 -0.28
C GLN A 36 -9.31 2.13 -0.76
N ILE A 37 -10.16 1.35 -1.44
CA ILE A 37 -9.76 0.08 -2.06
C ILE A 37 -8.75 0.31 -3.18
N ILE A 38 -8.99 1.31 -4.05
CA ILE A 38 -8.08 1.68 -5.13
C ILE A 38 -6.75 2.15 -4.55
N GLY A 39 -6.76 3.03 -3.54
CA GLY A 39 -5.55 3.51 -2.88
C GLY A 39 -4.74 2.38 -2.23
N ALA A 40 -5.40 1.47 -1.52
CA ALA A 40 -4.73 0.30 -0.93
C ALA A 40 -4.14 -0.62 -2.01
N SER A 41 -4.87 -0.84 -3.11
CA SER A 41 -4.42 -1.67 -4.24
C SER A 41 -3.18 -1.10 -4.91
N VAL A 42 -3.13 0.22 -5.12
CA VAL A 42 -1.93 0.92 -5.63
C VAL A 42 -0.74 0.72 -4.70
N GLY A 43 -0.95 0.81 -3.39
CA GLY A 43 0.09 0.53 -2.40
C GLY A 43 0.63 -0.90 -2.49
N VAL A 44 -0.25 -1.90 -2.64
CA VAL A 44 0.14 -3.32 -2.80
C VAL A 44 0.95 -3.53 -4.09
N ILE A 45 0.48 -2.99 -5.22
CA ILE A 45 1.19 -3.09 -6.50
C ILE A 45 2.59 -2.46 -6.40
N LEU A 46 2.69 -1.27 -5.79
CA LEU A 46 3.97 -0.60 -5.58
C LEU A 46 4.91 -1.41 -4.68
N LEU A 47 4.38 -2.05 -3.65
CA LEU A 47 5.17 -2.91 -2.75
C LEU A 47 5.74 -4.11 -3.51
N ILE A 48 4.90 -4.81 -4.28
CA ILE A 48 5.30 -5.98 -5.08
C ILE A 48 6.36 -5.59 -6.11
N ALA A 49 6.15 -4.49 -6.84
CA ALA A 49 7.10 -3.99 -7.83
C ALA A 49 8.44 -3.63 -7.18
N SER A 50 8.41 -2.93 -6.04
CA SER A 50 9.63 -2.52 -5.33
C SER A 50 10.40 -3.72 -4.75
N LEU A 51 9.70 -4.70 -4.20
CA LEU A 51 10.32 -5.93 -3.70
C LEU A 51 10.92 -6.77 -4.83
N THR A 52 10.24 -6.86 -5.97
CA THR A 52 10.74 -7.57 -7.16
C THR A 52 11.99 -6.91 -7.69
N TRP A 53 12.02 -5.57 -7.78
CA TRP A 53 13.23 -4.83 -8.15
C TRP A 53 14.36 -5.08 -7.14
N ARG A 54 14.07 -5.06 -5.83
CA ARG A 54 15.10 -5.32 -4.82
C ARG A 54 15.73 -6.69 -4.98
N LYS A 55 14.92 -7.70 -5.31
CA LYS A 55 15.37 -9.07 -5.53
C LYS A 55 16.19 -9.23 -6.82
N MET A 56 15.86 -8.46 -7.87
CA MET A 56 16.56 -8.56 -9.15
C MET A 56 17.90 -7.80 -9.16
N ASN A 57 18.04 -6.76 -8.35
CA ASN A 57 19.23 -5.91 -8.26
C ASN A 57 20.13 -6.26 -7.06
N ASN A 58 19.94 -7.41 -6.43
CA ASN A 58 20.69 -7.86 -5.26
C ASN A 58 21.15 -9.30 -5.44
#